data_AF-T1T3U2-F1
#
_entry.id   AF-T1T3U2-F1
#
_cell.length_a   1.000
_cell.length_b   1.000
_cell.length_c   1.000
_cell.angle_alpha   90.00
_cell.angle_beta   90.00
_cell.angle_gamma   90.00
#
_symmetry.space_group_name_H-M   'P 1'
#
loop_
_entity.id
_entity.type
_entity.pdbx_description
1 polymer ?
#
loop_
_entity_poly.entity_id
_entity_poly.type
_entity_poly.pdbx_seq_one_letter_code
_entity_poly.pdbx_strand_id
1 'polypeptide(L)'
;GLTVMYTFRLMYYTMVGDYASNSYFSLEDSGDLMLKGMGGLIFLVIFGGSISCWLIFPTPYLVCLPVLMKLMVLFTIIIGIYLGYLMSLISFNEGSNILKFYNLSFYVSSIWNLNFLSTFGVTYYFLMFGEKYHYMLDQGWSEYSGSLNIFNVMKETCSFFQKLMYNNIKLFLFMFLIWICVLFF
;
A
#
# COMPACT_ATOMS: atom_id res chain seq x y z
N GLY A 1 -1.80 24.69 20.51
CA GLY A 1 -0.37 24.81 20.81
C GLY A 1 0.51 24.06 19.82
N LEU A 2 0.51 22.72 19.86
CA LEU A 2 1.47 21.90 19.09
C LEU A 2 1.39 22.07 17.55
N THR A 3 0.19 22.29 17.00
CA THR A 3 0.03 22.58 15.55
C THR A 3 0.78 23.85 15.15
N VAL A 4 0.65 24.91 15.96
CA VAL A 4 1.37 26.18 15.77
C VAL A 4 2.88 25.95 15.89
N MET A 5 3.32 25.22 16.90
CA MET A 5 4.73 24.85 17.09
C MET A 5 5.30 24.12 15.86
N TYR A 6 4.55 23.18 15.28
CA TYR A 6 4.96 22.47 14.06
C TYR A 6 5.04 23.41 12.84
N THR A 7 4.05 24.28 12.64
CA THR A 7 4.08 25.25 11.52
C THR A 7 5.26 26.22 11.64
N PHE A 8 5.56 26.71 12.84
CA PHE A 8 6.71 27.58 13.07
C PHE A 8 8.04 26.86 12.86
N ARG A 9 8.17 25.61 13.32
CA ARG A 9 9.34 24.78 13.07
C ARG A 9 9.58 24.58 11.57
N LEU A 10 8.52 24.28 10.81
CA LEU A 10 8.61 24.08 9.36
C LEU A 10 9.06 25.38 8.66
N MET A 11 8.38 26.49 8.96
CA MET A 11 8.74 27.81 8.43
C MET A 11 10.19 28.18 8.73
N TYR A 12 10.68 27.87 9.94
CA TYR A 12 12.05 28.14 10.32
C TYR A 12 13.04 27.37 9.43
N TYR A 13 12.89 26.06 9.29
CA TYR A 13 13.83 25.25 8.52
C TYR A 13 13.77 25.48 7.00
N THR A 14 12.63 25.93 6.45
CA THR A 14 12.49 26.14 5.01
C THR A 14 12.80 27.55 4.56
N MET A 15 12.47 28.57 5.37
CA MET A 15 12.50 29.98 4.94
C MET A 15 13.45 30.87 5.74
N VAL A 16 13.61 30.62 7.04
CA VAL A 16 14.34 31.55 7.95
C VAL A 16 15.78 31.09 8.19
N GLY A 17 16.00 29.78 8.31
CA GLY A 17 17.30 29.20 8.58
C GLY A 17 18.24 29.25 7.38
N ASP A 18 19.51 28.93 7.64
CA ASP A 18 20.53 28.86 6.60
C ASP A 18 20.20 27.78 5.56
N TYR A 19 20.51 28.07 4.30
CA TYR A 19 20.27 27.17 3.19
C TYR A 19 21.14 25.91 3.30
N ALA A 20 20.53 24.77 3.61
CA ALA A 20 21.20 23.49 3.84
C ALA A 20 21.23 22.56 2.61
N SER A 21 20.98 23.07 1.41
CA SER A 21 20.94 22.25 0.19
C SER A 21 22.31 22.11 -0.48
N ASN A 22 22.43 21.17 -1.41
CA ASN A 22 23.67 20.89 -2.13
C ASN A 22 24.14 22.11 -2.96
N SER A 23 25.46 22.18 -3.18
CA SER A 23 26.14 23.33 -3.82
C SER A 23 25.72 23.61 -5.27
N TYR A 24 25.13 22.65 -5.98
CA TYR A 24 24.57 22.84 -7.32
C TYR A 24 23.05 22.84 -7.25
N PHE A 25 22.46 24.00 -6.97
CA PHE A 25 21.01 24.18 -6.96
C PHE A 25 20.56 25.14 -8.05
N SER A 26 19.41 24.84 -8.66
CA SER A 26 18.66 25.74 -9.54
C SER A 26 17.31 26.02 -8.88
N LEU A 27 17.14 27.23 -8.35
CA LEU A 27 15.86 27.72 -7.81
C LEU A 27 15.19 28.61 -8.85
N GLU A 28 14.16 28.10 -9.52
CA GLU A 28 13.34 28.86 -10.46
C GLU A 28 11.85 28.64 -10.16
N ASP A 29 11.14 29.70 -9.75
CA ASP A 29 9.68 29.71 -9.59
C ASP A 29 9.00 30.16 -10.89
N SER A 30 9.17 29.41 -11.98
CA SER A 30 8.83 29.85 -13.35
C SER A 30 7.49 29.35 -13.91
N GLY A 31 6.72 28.58 -13.15
CA GLY A 31 5.44 28.03 -13.61
C GLY A 31 4.26 28.98 -13.43
N ASP A 32 3.92 29.80 -14.43
CA ASP A 32 2.71 30.67 -14.43
C ASP A 32 1.42 29.92 -14.05
N LEU A 33 1.28 28.67 -14.51
CA LEU A 33 0.13 27.82 -14.20
C LEU A 33 0.10 27.43 -12.71
N MET A 34 1.27 27.14 -12.12
CA MET A 34 1.38 26.78 -10.70
C MET A 34 1.09 28.00 -9.82
N LEU A 35 1.64 29.18 -10.15
CA LEU A 35 1.39 30.42 -9.42
C LEU A 35 -0.08 30.82 -9.44
N LYS A 36 -0.76 30.68 -10.59
CA LYS A 36 -2.21 30.91 -10.70
C LYS A 36 -3.01 29.94 -9.81
N GLY A 37 -2.63 28.66 -9.77
CA GLY A 37 -3.25 27.67 -8.90
C GLY A 37 -3.07 27.98 -7.40
N MET A 38 -1.84 28.28 -6.98
CA MET A 38 -1.55 28.67 -5.59
C MET A 38 -2.28 29.95 -5.17
N GLY A 39 -2.31 30.96 -6.05
CA GLY A 39 -3.04 32.21 -5.81
C GLY A 39 -4.54 31.99 -5.60
N GLY A 40 -5.17 31.18 -6.45
CA GLY A 40 -6.58 30.81 -6.29
C GLY A 40 -6.89 30.12 -4.96
N LEU A 41 -6.01 29.23 -4.51
CA LEU A 41 -6.14 28.57 -3.20
C LEU A 41 -6.04 29.56 -2.03
N ILE A 42 -5.12 30.52 -2.09
CA ILE A 42 -4.98 31.54 -1.03
C ILE A 42 -6.27 32.35 -0.87
N PHE A 43 -6.89 32.77 -1.98
CA PHE A 43 -8.18 33.48 -1.94
C PHE A 43 -9.29 32.62 -1.33
N LEU A 44 -9.36 31.33 -1.71
CA LEU A 44 -10.34 30.40 -1.15
C LEU A 44 -10.18 30.21 0.36
N VAL A 45 -8.95 30.13 0.87
CA VAL A 45 -8.71 29.96 2.31
C VAL A 45 -9.18 31.18 3.11
N ILE A 46 -8.97 32.40 2.60
CA ILE A 46 -9.35 33.64 3.29
C ILE A 46 -10.87 33.78 3.41
N PHE A 47 -11.61 33.52 2.32
CA PHE A 47 -13.07 33.70 2.31
C PHE A 47 -13.87 32.44 2.64
N GLY A 48 -13.33 31.25 2.38
CA GLY A 48 -14.05 29.99 2.49
C GLY A 48 -14.47 29.66 3.92
N GLY A 49 -13.65 30.01 4.92
CA GLY A 49 -13.97 29.77 6.33
C GLY A 49 -15.19 30.56 6.81
N SER A 50 -15.31 31.83 6.43
CA SER A 50 -16.46 32.66 6.82
C SER A 50 -17.73 32.25 6.08
N ILE A 51 -17.64 32.00 4.77
CA ILE A 51 -18.77 31.57 3.94
C ILE A 51 -19.31 30.22 4.42
N SER A 52 -18.42 29.25 4.68
CA SER A 52 -18.83 27.92 5.16
C SER A 52 -19.49 27.98 6.54
N CYS A 53 -18.98 28.82 7.44
CA CYS A 53 -19.58 29.01 8.76
C CYS A 53 -21.02 29.55 8.66
N TRP A 54 -21.26 30.54 7.79
CA TRP A 54 -22.61 31.09 7.57
C TRP A 54 -23.57 30.10 6.90
N LEU A 55 -23.08 29.27 5.98
CA LEU A 55 -23.93 28.27 5.31
C LEU A 55 -24.30 27.10 6.22
N ILE A 56 -23.35 26.60 7.02
CA ILE A 56 -23.53 25.41 7.85
C ILE A 56 -24.30 25.74 9.13
N PHE A 57 -24.07 26.92 9.72
CA PHE A 57 -24.69 27.34 10.98
C PHE A 57 -25.60 28.55 10.79
N PRO A 58 -26.85 28.36 10.29
CA PRO A 58 -27.78 29.47 10.08
C PRO A 58 -28.24 30.13 11.39
N THR A 59 -28.15 29.41 12.51
CA THR A 59 -28.48 29.94 13.86
C THR A 59 -27.22 29.97 14.73
N PRO A 60 -26.70 31.16 15.12
CA PRO A 60 -25.53 31.25 15.96
C PRO A 60 -25.85 30.78 17.39
N TYR A 61 -25.12 29.79 17.89
CA TYR A 61 -25.19 29.36 19.29
C TYR A 61 -24.37 30.31 20.17
N LEU A 62 -25.02 30.99 21.12
CA LEU A 62 -24.33 31.82 22.11
C LEU A 62 -23.82 30.93 23.25
N VAL A 63 -22.50 30.83 23.38
CA VAL A 63 -21.84 30.08 24.46
C VAL A 63 -21.32 31.05 25.53
N CYS A 64 -21.94 31.04 26.71
CA CYS A 64 -21.50 31.83 27.86
C CYS A 64 -20.34 31.11 28.59
N LEU A 65 -19.11 31.56 28.34
CA LEU A 65 -17.90 31.04 28.98
C LEU A 65 -17.25 32.12 29.86
N PRO A 66 -16.63 31.77 31.00
CA PRO A 66 -15.80 32.70 31.77
C PRO A 66 -14.63 33.21 30.91
N VAL A 67 -14.18 34.44 31.17
CA VAL A 67 -13.20 35.16 30.33
C VAL A 67 -11.93 34.34 30.06
N LEU A 68 -11.43 33.62 31.07
CA LEU A 68 -10.27 32.74 30.93
C LEU A 68 -10.48 31.68 29.85
N MET A 69 -11.61 30.95 29.87
CA MET A 69 -11.93 29.91 28.89
C MET A 69 -12.11 30.47 27.49
N LYS A 70 -12.73 31.65 27.35
CA LYS A 70 -12.93 32.30 26.06
C LYS A 70 -11.60 32.68 25.38
N LEU A 71 -10.57 33.01 26.16
CA LEU A 71 -9.26 33.41 25.65
C LEU A 71 -8.23 32.27 25.59
N MET A 72 -8.56 31.06 26.04
CA MET A 72 -7.61 29.92 26.08
C MET A 72 -6.97 29.63 24.72
N VAL A 73 -7.74 29.72 23.63
CA VAL A 73 -7.20 29.46 22.29
C VAL A 73 -6.06 30.42 21.96
N LEU A 74 -6.24 31.72 22.23
CA LEU A 74 -5.20 32.74 22.01
C LEU A 74 -3.97 32.47 22.86
N PHE A 75 -4.13 32.14 24.15
CA PHE A 75 -2.99 31.78 25.01
C PHE A 75 -2.22 30.57 24.47
N THR A 76 -2.92 29.52 24.04
CA THR A 76 -2.27 28.32 23.50
C THR A 76 -1.58 28.56 22.16
N ILE A 77 -2.03 29.54 21.37
CA ILE A 77 -1.34 29.96 20.14
C ILE A 77 -0.04 30.67 20.53
N ILE A 78 -0.10 31.70 21.38
CA ILE A 78 1.08 32.49 21.79
C ILE A 78 2.16 31.59 22.41
N ILE A 79 1.77 30.69 23.33
CA ILE A 79 2.69 29.72 23.94
C ILE A 79 3.26 28.76 22.88
N GLY A 80 2.45 28.33 21.91
CA GLY A 80 2.89 27.47 20.81
C GLY A 80 3.94 28.14 19.91
N ILE A 81 3.78 29.42 19.60
CA ILE A 81 4.76 30.22 18.84
C ILE A 81 6.06 30.31 19.63
N TYR A 82 5.98 30.70 20.90
CA TYR A 82 7.13 30.88 21.76
C TYR A 82 7.94 29.58 21.91
N LEU A 83 7.28 28.46 22.18
CA LEU A 83 7.93 27.15 22.27
C LEU A 83 8.50 26.69 20.92
N GLY A 84 7.80 26.94 19.81
CA GLY A 84 8.29 26.62 18.47
C GLY A 84 9.60 27.36 18.16
N TYR A 85 9.63 28.65 18.46
CA TYR A 85 10.82 29.49 18.29
C TYR A 85 12.01 29.02 19.14
N LEU A 86 11.78 28.71 20.42
CA LEU A 86 12.83 28.19 21.29
C LEU A 86 13.43 26.89 20.77
N MET A 87 12.61 25.97 20.25
CA MET A 87 13.10 24.70 19.69
C MET A 87 13.89 24.88 18.40
N SER A 88 13.58 25.88 17.57
CA SER A 88 14.35 26.17 16.35
C SER A 88 15.73 26.78 16.63
N LEU A 89 15.91 27.46 17.75
CA LEU A 89 17.17 28.12 18.12
C LEU A 89 18.24 27.17 18.69
N ILE A 90 17.90 25.90 18.93
CA ILE A 90 18.84 24.93 19.48
C ILE A 90 19.95 24.68 18.45
N SER A 91 21.14 25.19 18.75
CA SER A 91 22.32 25.04 17.90
C SER A 91 22.89 23.61 17.96
N PHE A 92 23.61 23.22 16.91
CA PHE A 92 24.29 21.92 16.80
C PHE A 92 25.29 21.62 17.94
N ASN A 93 25.69 22.62 18.73
CA ASN A 93 26.69 22.46 19.77
C ASN A 93 26.10 21.97 21.12
N GLU A 94 24.78 21.87 21.23
CA GLU A 94 24.10 21.23 22.36
C GLU A 94 24.10 19.71 22.15
N GLY A 95 24.93 18.99 22.89
CA GLY A 95 24.99 17.52 22.85
C GLY A 95 23.58 16.92 22.87
N SER A 96 23.23 16.17 21.83
CA SER A 96 21.84 15.89 21.47
C SER A 96 21.07 15.27 22.64
N ASN A 97 20.21 16.06 23.29
CA ASN A 97 19.28 15.59 24.31
C ASN A 97 18.35 14.48 23.78
N ILE A 98 18.21 14.38 22.46
CA ILE A 98 17.56 13.27 21.75
C ILE A 98 18.25 11.92 22.04
N LEU A 99 19.59 11.87 22.09
CA LEU A 99 20.30 10.62 22.43
C LEU A 99 20.01 10.17 23.86
N LYS A 100 19.78 11.10 24.80
CA LYS A 100 19.41 10.75 26.20
C LYS A 100 18.05 10.07 26.28
N PHE A 101 17.10 10.46 25.42
CA PHE A 101 15.76 9.85 25.34
C PHE A 101 15.53 9.15 24.00
N TYR A 102 16.53 8.38 23.54
CA TYR A 102 16.49 7.78 22.21
C TYR A 102 15.23 6.92 21.98
N ASN A 103 14.89 6.04 22.93
CA ASN A 103 13.73 5.15 22.80
C ASN A 103 12.41 5.92 22.64
N LEU A 104 12.21 6.96 23.44
CA LEU A 104 11.00 7.80 23.35
C LEU A 104 10.98 8.58 22.04
N SER A 105 12.12 9.17 21.65
CA SER A 105 12.23 9.93 20.41
C SER A 105 11.99 9.07 19.17
N PHE A 106 12.51 7.83 19.17
CA PHE A 106 12.33 6.86 18.10
C PHE A 106 10.87 6.41 17.99
N TYR A 107 10.20 6.19 19.13
CA TYR A 107 8.79 5.83 19.15
C TYR A 107 7.87 6.94 18.61
N VAL A 108 8.16 8.20 18.94
CA VAL A 108 7.39 9.34 18.41
C VAL A 108 7.71 9.57 16.93
N SER A 109 8.97 9.41 16.50
CA SER A 109 9.36 9.61 15.11
C SER A 109 8.84 8.54 14.17
N SER A 110 8.72 7.28 14.62
CA SER A 110 8.14 6.18 13.85
C SER A 110 6.61 6.19 13.79
N ILE A 111 5.97 7.31 14.17
CA ILE A 111 4.51 7.46 14.27
C ILE A 111 3.94 6.32 15.13
N TRP A 112 4.41 6.23 16.37
CA TRP A 112 3.97 5.22 17.35
C TRP A 112 4.02 3.76 16.83
N ASN A 113 4.94 3.47 15.89
CA ASN A 113 5.03 2.19 15.17
C ASN A 113 3.73 1.75 14.44
N LEU A 114 2.83 2.68 14.13
CA LEU A 114 1.55 2.38 13.46
C LEU A 114 1.75 1.73 12.09
N ASN A 115 2.76 2.18 11.33
CA ASN A 115 3.08 1.58 10.03
C ASN A 115 3.38 0.08 10.16
N PHE A 116 4.21 -0.29 11.13
CA PHE A 116 4.52 -1.69 11.40
C PHE A 116 3.28 -2.48 11.84
N LEU A 117 2.52 -1.96 12.81
CA LEU A 117 1.28 -2.60 13.28
C LEU A 117 0.26 -2.83 12.16
N SER A 118 0.10 -1.88 11.25
CA SER A 118 -0.85 -1.98 10.14
C SER A 118 -0.44 -3.01 9.08
N THR A 119 0.87 -3.24 8.93
CA THR A 119 1.41 -4.17 7.91
C THR A 119 1.62 -5.59 8.45
N PHE A 120 1.83 -5.75 9.76
CA PHE A 120 2.10 -7.05 10.36
C PHE A 120 0.88 -7.98 10.22
N GLY A 121 1.11 -9.15 9.63
CA GLY A 121 0.11 -10.21 9.48
C GLY A 121 -0.76 -10.09 8.23
N VAL A 122 -0.91 -8.91 7.62
CA VAL A 122 -1.73 -8.74 6.40
C VAL A 122 -1.20 -9.62 5.27
N THR A 123 0.09 -9.56 4.98
CA THR A 123 0.69 -10.31 3.86
C THR A 123 0.82 -11.81 4.15
N TYR A 124 1.15 -12.19 5.38
CA TYR A 124 1.44 -13.57 5.75
C TYR A 124 0.23 -14.50 5.55
N TYR A 125 -0.96 -14.08 5.97
CA TYR A 125 -2.16 -14.93 5.85
C TYR A 125 -2.55 -15.14 4.38
N PHE A 126 -2.52 -14.10 3.55
CA PHE A 126 -2.86 -14.24 2.12
C PHE A 126 -1.87 -15.17 1.40
N LEU A 127 -0.57 -15.08 1.71
CA LEU A 127 0.44 -15.96 1.12
C LEU A 127 0.25 -17.42 1.52
N MET A 128 -0.01 -17.68 2.81
CA MET A 128 -0.29 -19.03 3.33
C MET A 128 -1.52 -19.67 2.66
N PHE A 129 -2.57 -18.89 2.41
CA PHE A 129 -3.72 -19.38 1.65
C PHE A 129 -3.39 -19.60 0.17
N GLY A 130 -2.63 -18.70 -0.45
CA GLY A 130 -2.17 -18.85 -1.83
C GLY A 130 -1.42 -20.16 -2.07
N GLU A 131 -0.49 -20.51 -1.17
CA GLU A 131 0.25 -21.78 -1.25
C GLU A 131 -0.68 -23.00 -1.18
N LYS A 132 -1.63 -23.00 -0.24
CA LYS A 132 -2.59 -24.11 -0.11
C LYS A 132 -3.46 -24.27 -1.36
N TYR A 133 -3.90 -23.16 -1.97
CA TYR A 133 -4.67 -23.22 -3.21
C TYR A 133 -3.82 -23.76 -4.37
N HIS A 134 -2.58 -23.31 -4.49
CA HIS A 134 -1.69 -23.79 -5.55
C HIS A 134 -1.44 -25.31 -5.46
N TYR A 135 -1.17 -25.83 -4.26
CA TYR A 135 -0.94 -27.27 -4.08
C TYR A 135 -2.21 -28.11 -4.25
N MET A 136 -3.32 -27.69 -3.66
CA MET A 136 -4.53 -28.52 -3.66
C MET A 136 -5.30 -28.41 -4.97
N LEU A 137 -5.50 -27.20 -5.50
CA LEU A 137 -6.31 -26.99 -6.70
C LEU A 137 -5.51 -27.23 -7.96
N ASP A 138 -4.44 -26.43 -8.17
CA ASP A 138 -3.71 -26.42 -9.45
C ASP A 138 -2.90 -27.71 -9.60
N GLN A 139 -1.98 -27.99 -8.68
CA GLN A 139 -1.13 -29.19 -8.74
C GLN A 139 -1.85 -30.48 -8.32
N GLY A 140 -2.98 -30.38 -7.62
CA GLY A 140 -3.73 -31.55 -7.13
C GLY A 140 -4.91 -31.91 -8.03
N TRP A 141 -6.07 -31.31 -7.76
CA TRP A 141 -7.33 -31.67 -8.40
C TRP A 141 -7.34 -31.45 -9.92
N SER A 142 -6.69 -30.38 -10.39
CA SER A 142 -6.68 -30.06 -11.82
C SER A 142 -5.84 -31.07 -12.63
N GLU A 143 -4.70 -31.52 -12.11
CA GLU A 143 -3.89 -32.55 -12.77
C GLU A 143 -4.53 -33.94 -12.66
N TYR A 144 -5.18 -34.24 -11.53
CA TYR A 144 -5.94 -35.48 -11.36
C TYR A 144 -7.14 -35.58 -12.30
N SER A 145 -7.84 -34.48 -12.55
CA SER A 145 -8.98 -34.46 -13.48
C SER A 145 -8.56 -34.24 -14.94
N GLY A 146 -7.35 -33.71 -15.14
CA GLY A 146 -6.82 -33.30 -16.42
C GLY A 146 -5.83 -34.30 -17.01
N SER A 147 -4.72 -33.74 -17.50
CA SER A 147 -3.78 -34.42 -18.40
C SER A 147 -3.16 -35.70 -17.81
N LEU A 148 -2.85 -35.72 -16.51
CA LEU A 148 -2.07 -36.79 -15.89
C LEU A 148 -2.88 -38.09 -15.78
N ASN A 149 -4.15 -37.98 -15.36
CA ASN A 149 -5.04 -39.12 -15.28
C ASN A 149 -5.54 -39.56 -16.66
N ILE A 150 -5.82 -38.62 -17.57
CA ILE A 150 -6.19 -38.95 -18.96
C ILE A 150 -5.06 -39.73 -19.65
N PHE A 151 -3.80 -39.33 -19.46
CA PHE A 151 -2.65 -40.06 -19.99
C PHE A 151 -2.58 -41.49 -19.43
N ASN A 152 -2.79 -41.67 -18.13
CA ASN A 152 -2.78 -43.00 -17.52
C ASN A 152 -3.90 -43.90 -18.04
N VAL A 153 -5.13 -43.38 -18.18
CA VAL A 153 -6.26 -44.13 -18.75
C VAL A 153 -6.00 -44.51 -20.21
N MET A 154 -5.46 -43.58 -21.02
CA MET A 154 -5.09 -43.86 -22.41
C MET A 154 -3.99 -44.92 -22.51
N LYS A 155 -3.01 -44.89 -21.61
CA LYS A 155 -1.94 -45.89 -21.57
C LYS A 155 -2.48 -47.29 -21.25
N GLU A 156 -3.36 -47.41 -20.25
CA GLU A 156 -3.95 -48.71 -19.89
C GLU A 156 -4.80 -49.27 -21.02
N THR A 157 -5.66 -48.44 -21.62
CA THR A 157 -6.51 -48.85 -22.74
C THR A 157 -5.69 -49.27 -23.96
N CYS A 158 -4.66 -48.51 -24.34
CA CYS A 158 -3.73 -48.90 -25.40
C CYS A 158 -3.06 -50.27 -25.11
N SER A 159 -2.60 -50.49 -23.87
CA SER A 159 -1.97 -51.76 -23.50
C SER A 159 -2.94 -52.95 -23.58
N PHE A 160 -4.21 -52.73 -23.24
CA PHE A 160 -5.26 -53.74 -23.35
C PHE A 160 -5.59 -54.06 -24.81
N PHE A 161 -5.75 -53.03 -25.65
CA PHE A 161 -5.98 -53.21 -27.08
C PHE A 161 -4.82 -53.93 -27.77
N GLN A 162 -3.57 -53.64 -27.40
CA GLN A 162 -2.41 -54.33 -27.94
C GLN A 162 -2.46 -55.84 -27.64
N LYS A 163 -2.83 -56.22 -26.41
CA LYS A 163 -2.99 -57.64 -26.02
C LYS A 163 -4.11 -58.33 -26.80
N LEU A 164 -5.26 -57.66 -26.99
CA LEU A 164 -6.37 -58.18 -27.80
C LEU A 164 -5.95 -58.42 -29.25
N MET A 165 -5.25 -57.45 -29.86
CA MET A 165 -4.80 -57.57 -31.25
C MET A 165 -3.81 -58.73 -31.42
N TYR A 166 -2.89 -58.93 -30.47
CA TYR A 166 -1.90 -60.02 -30.57
C TYR A 166 -2.55 -61.40 -30.61
N ASN A 167 -3.65 -61.59 -29.87
CA ASN A 167 -4.35 -62.88 -29.82
C ASN A 167 -5.15 -63.16 -31.11
N ASN A 168 -5.69 -62.11 -31.73
CA ASN A 168 -6.53 -62.22 -32.92
C ASN A 168 -5.74 -62.40 -34.24
N ILE A 169 -4.40 -62.24 -34.25
CA ILE A 169 -3.57 -62.41 -35.45
C ILE A 169 -3.75 -63.81 -36.07
N LYS A 170 -3.88 -64.86 -35.26
CA LYS A 170 -4.12 -66.23 -35.76
C LYS A 170 -5.45 -66.36 -36.51
N LEU A 171 -6.51 -65.74 -36.00
CA LEU A 171 -7.83 -65.71 -36.66
C LEU A 171 -7.75 -64.95 -37.97
N PHE A 172 -7.04 -63.82 -38.00
CA PHE A 172 -6.88 -63.01 -39.21
C PHE A 172 -6.15 -63.78 -40.32
N LEU A 173 -5.07 -64.50 -39.97
CA LEU A 173 -4.34 -65.36 -40.90
C LEU A 173 -5.21 -66.50 -41.45
N PHE A 174 -6.06 -67.10 -40.61
CA PHE A 174 -6.98 -68.15 -41.04
C PHE A 174 -8.04 -67.63 -42.03
N MET A 175 -8.62 -66.44 -41.76
CA MET A 175 -9.57 -65.81 -42.68
C MET A 175 -8.91 -65.42 -44.01
N PHE A 176 -7.65 -64.98 -43.98
CA PHE A 176 -6.89 -64.67 -45.20
C PHE A 176 -6.65 -65.91 -46.06
N LEU A 177 -6.32 -67.05 -45.44
CA LEU A 177 -6.19 -68.34 -46.13
C LEU A 177 -7.49 -68.76 -46.81
N ILE A 178 -8.63 -68.67 -46.11
CA ILE A 178 -9.95 -68.98 -46.70
C ILE A 178 -10.20 -68.11 -47.94
N TRP A 179 -9.90 -66.81 -47.85
CA TRP A 179 -10.11 -65.89 -48.97
C TRP A 179 -9.23 -66.23 -50.18
N ILE A 180 -7.98 -66.64 -49.97
CA ILE A 180 -7.11 -67.14 -51.05
C ILE A 180 -7.71 -68.38 -51.70
N CYS A 181 -8.22 -69.34 -50.91
CA CYS A 181 -8.85 -70.53 -51.46
C CYS A 181 -10.07 -70.18 -52.32
N VAL A 182 -10.87 -69.20 -51.93
CA VAL A 182 -12.01 -68.70 -52.72
C VAL A 182 -11.56 -67.99 -54.00
N LEU A 183 -10.39 -67.37 -54.04
CA LEU A 183 -9.87 -66.74 -55.28
C LEU A 183 -9.35 -67.76 -56.30
N PHE A 184 -8.88 -68.92 -55.85
CA PHE A 184 -8.41 -69.99 -56.73
C PHE A 184 -9.52 -70.91 -57.24
N PHE A 185 -10.71 -70.85 -56.63
CA PHE A 185 -11.92 -71.55 -57.06
C PHE A 185 -12.82 -70.61 -57.87
#